data_AF-A0A3D4XDL1-F1
#
_entry.id   AF-A0A3D4XDL1-F1
#
_cell.length_a   1.000
_cell.length_b   1.000
_cell.length_c   1.000
_cell.angle_alpha   90.00
_cell.angle_beta   90.00
_cell.angle_gamma   90.00
#
_symmetry.space_group_name_H-M   'P 1'
#
loop_
_entity.id
_entity.type
_entity.pdbx_description
1 polymer ?
#
loop_
_entity_poly.entity_id
_entity_poly.type
_entity_poly.pdbx_seq_one_letter_code
_entity_poly.pdbx_strand_id
1 'polypeptide(L)'
;MFKDNLIQLRKLHKMTQEDLAEKLGCSRQTLSKWETGLSVPDISQSKMLADLFDVTLDDLVCHDPEKSPFPVPPRGKHVFGCVKVGDKGQIILPARARKVFGIRPGDSLVILGDESQGIGILKEEAFLHMLAKLHGDAD
;
A
#
# COMPACT_ATOMS: atom_id res chain seq x y z
N MET A 1 8.63 -11.15 10.03
CA MET A 1 7.87 -10.85 8.79
C MET A 1 6.39 -10.72 9.12
N PHE A 2 5.57 -11.78 9.08
CA PHE A 2 4.12 -11.67 9.36
C PHE A 2 3.78 -11.00 10.71
N LYS A 3 4.38 -11.47 11.81
CA LYS A 3 4.11 -10.94 13.16
C LYS A 3 4.40 -9.44 13.28
N ASP A 4 5.46 -8.98 12.63
CA ASP A 4 5.93 -7.60 12.69
C ASP A 4 4.99 -6.70 11.88
N ASN A 5 4.58 -7.17 10.69
CA ASN A 5 3.58 -6.49 9.84
C ASN A 5 2.23 -6.36 10.56
N LEU A 6 1.79 -7.42 11.25
CA LEU A 6 0.54 -7.41 12.03
C LEU A 6 0.59 -6.37 13.16
N ILE A 7 1.69 -6.32 13.92
CA ILE A 7 1.87 -5.33 14.99
C ILE A 7 1.87 -3.91 14.42
N GLN A 8 2.56 -3.69 13.30
CA GLN A 8 2.63 -2.38 12.64
C GLN A 8 1.24 -1.92 12.19
N LEU A 9 0.49 -2.77 11.49
CA LEU A 9 -0.86 -2.46 11.01
C LEU A 9 -1.82 -2.18 12.17
N ARG A 10 -1.78 -3.00 13.23
CA ARG A 10 -2.60 -2.76 14.42
C ARG A 10 -2.32 -1.40 15.06
N LYS A 11 -1.03 -1.04 15.20
CA LYS A 11 -0.61 0.25 15.76
C LYS A 11 -1.02 1.43 14.86
N LEU A 12 -0.89 1.28 13.54
CA LEU A 12 -1.30 2.30 12.57
C LEU A 12 -2.80 2.61 12.67
N HIS A 13 -3.61 1.56 12.85
CA HIS A 13 -5.06 1.67 13.06
C HIS A 13 -5.46 2.00 14.51
N LYS A 14 -4.49 2.25 15.41
CA LYS A 14 -4.70 2.59 16.82
C LYS A 14 -5.56 1.58 17.60
N MET A 15 -5.44 0.29 17.26
CA MET A 15 -6.22 -0.78 17.88
C MET A 15 -5.43 -1.46 19.02
N THR A 16 -6.13 -1.86 20.08
CA THR A 16 -5.59 -2.77 21.09
C THR A 16 -5.60 -4.21 20.59
N GLN A 17 -4.89 -5.11 21.29
CA GLN A 17 -4.98 -6.54 20.99
C GLN A 17 -6.40 -7.09 21.24
N GLU A 18 -7.14 -6.50 22.17
CA GLU A 18 -8.50 -6.91 22.48
C GLU A 18 -9.45 -6.51 21.35
N ASP A 19 -9.36 -5.25 20.90
CA ASP A 19 -10.20 -4.75 19.79
C ASP A 19 -9.99 -5.57 18.51
N LEU A 20 -8.73 -5.90 18.20
CA LEU A 20 -8.42 -6.67 17.00
C LEU A 20 -8.89 -8.13 17.13
N ALA A 21 -8.75 -8.73 18.31
CA ALA A 21 -9.21 -10.10 18.56
C ALA A 21 -10.74 -10.19 18.44
N GLU A 22 -11.46 -9.21 18.99
CA GLU A 22 -12.92 -9.11 18.88
C GLU A 22 -13.38 -9.00 17.41
N LYS A 23 -12.74 -8.12 16.63
CA LYS A 23 -13.04 -7.97 15.19
C LYS A 23 -12.79 -9.24 14.37
N LEU A 24 -11.82 -10.05 14.76
CA LEU A 24 -11.48 -11.30 14.09
C LEU A 24 -12.24 -12.51 14.63
N GLY A 25 -13.07 -12.33 15.67
CA GLY A 25 -13.78 -13.40 16.35
C GLY A 25 -12.86 -14.42 17.03
N CYS A 26 -11.67 -14.00 17.47
CA CYS A 26 -10.70 -14.85 18.14
C CYS A 26 -10.41 -14.38 19.57
N SER A 27 -9.76 -15.22 20.38
CA SER A 27 -9.37 -14.81 21.73
C SER A 27 -8.13 -13.92 21.72
N ARG A 28 -8.03 -12.97 22.66
CA ARG A 28 -6.82 -12.14 22.88
C ARG A 28 -5.54 -12.98 22.96
N GLN A 29 -5.62 -14.16 23.58
CA GLN A 29 -4.51 -15.10 23.68
C GLN A 29 -4.05 -15.62 22.31
N THR A 30 -4.99 -15.88 21.40
CA THR A 30 -4.69 -16.32 20.03
C THR A 30 -3.98 -15.21 19.27
N LEU A 31 -4.49 -13.98 19.34
CA LEU A 31 -3.85 -12.83 18.69
C LEU A 31 -2.43 -12.57 19.25
N SER A 32 -2.26 -12.67 20.57
CA SER A 32 -0.93 -12.54 21.20
C SER A 32 0.06 -13.58 20.68
N LYS A 33 -0.39 -14.83 20.45
CA LYS A 33 0.47 -15.88 19.85
C LYS A 33 0.87 -15.54 18.41
N TRP A 34 0.02 -14.86 17.64
CA TRP A 34 0.36 -14.39 16.30
C TRP A 34 1.39 -13.26 16.33
N GLU A 35 1.19 -12.27 17.21
CA GLU A 35 2.12 -11.14 17.36
C GLU A 35 3.48 -11.55 17.94
N THR A 36 3.53 -12.61 18.75
CA THR A 36 4.79 -13.16 19.25
C THR A 36 5.47 -14.12 18.26
N GLY A 37 4.75 -14.57 17.22
CA GLY A 37 5.24 -15.55 16.24
C GLY A 37 5.21 -17.00 16.73
N LEU A 38 4.50 -17.28 17.83
CA LEU A 38 4.32 -18.64 18.36
C LEU A 38 3.32 -19.46 17.52
N SER A 39 2.43 -18.80 16.78
CA SER A 39 1.52 -19.44 15.83
C SER A 39 1.21 -18.48 14.69
N VAL A 40 0.60 -18.99 13.62
CA VAL A 40 0.11 -18.19 12.49
C VAL A 40 -1.41 -18.34 12.37
N PRO A 41 -2.13 -17.32 11.91
CA PRO A 41 -3.55 -17.43 11.63
C PRO A 41 -3.82 -18.41 10.50
N ASP A 42 -5.03 -18.98 10.49
CA ASP A 42 -5.48 -19.78 9.35
C ASP A 42 -5.74 -18.89 8.11
N ILE A 43 -6.04 -19.51 6.97
CA ILE A 43 -6.28 -18.78 5.70
C ILE A 43 -7.49 -17.85 5.81
N SER A 44 -8.53 -18.24 6.54
CA SER A 44 -9.75 -17.43 6.70
C SER A 44 -9.46 -16.18 7.52
N GLN A 45 -8.78 -16.34 8.65
CA GLN A 45 -8.32 -15.26 9.53
C GLN A 45 -7.31 -14.35 8.82
N SER A 46 -6.40 -14.92 8.04
CA SER A 46 -5.45 -14.15 7.24
C SER A 46 -6.15 -13.29 6.20
N LYS A 47 -7.21 -13.81 5.58
CA LYS A 47 -8.05 -13.04 4.65
C LYS A 47 -8.81 -11.92 5.37
N MET A 48 -9.41 -12.22 6.53
CA MET A 48 -10.09 -11.19 7.34
C MET A 48 -9.14 -10.08 7.77
N LEU A 49 -7.91 -10.40 8.15
CA LEU A 49 -6.86 -9.43 8.45
C LEU A 49 -6.52 -8.54 7.25
N ALA A 50 -6.33 -9.15 6.07
CA ALA A 50 -6.03 -8.42 4.84
C ALA A 50 -7.18 -7.49 4.44
N ASP A 51 -8.43 -7.92 4.60
CA ASP A 51 -9.61 -7.10 4.33
C ASP A 51 -9.80 -5.99 5.39
N LEU A 52 -9.59 -6.29 6.67
CA LEU A 52 -9.72 -5.32 7.78
C LEU A 52 -8.73 -4.16 7.67
N PHE A 53 -7.48 -4.46 7.29
CA PHE A 53 -6.43 -3.46 7.14
C PHE A 53 -6.35 -2.86 5.74
N ASP A 54 -7.25 -3.26 4.84
CA ASP A 54 -7.22 -2.89 3.43
C ASP A 54 -5.83 -3.10 2.80
N VAL A 55 -5.25 -4.29 2.97
CA VAL A 55 -3.97 -4.69 2.36
C VAL A 55 -4.15 -5.94 1.52
N THR A 56 -3.13 -6.34 0.76
CA THR A 56 -3.13 -7.67 0.12
C THR A 56 -2.58 -8.71 1.10
N LEU A 57 -3.01 -9.97 0.95
CA LEU A 57 -2.45 -11.06 1.76
C LEU A 57 -0.95 -11.23 1.53
N ASP A 58 -0.51 -11.03 0.28
CA ASP A 58 0.92 -11.09 -0.10
C ASP A 58 1.72 -10.01 0.65
N ASP A 59 1.26 -8.76 0.65
CA ASP A 59 1.92 -7.68 1.38
C ASP A 59 1.89 -7.92 2.89
N LEU A 60 0.78 -8.45 3.44
CA LEU A 60 0.70 -8.78 4.87
C LEU A 60 1.73 -9.84 5.30
N VAL A 61 1.96 -10.87 4.47
CA VAL A 61 2.83 -12.01 4.81
C VAL A 61 4.28 -11.77 4.43
N CYS A 62 4.52 -11.18 3.26
CA CYS A 62 5.83 -11.10 2.62
C CYS A 62 6.52 -9.73 2.73
N HIS A 63 5.85 -8.70 3.26
CA HIS A 63 6.51 -7.39 3.45
C HIS A 63 7.66 -7.51 4.46
N ASP A 64 8.82 -7.04 4.03
CA ASP A 64 10.07 -7.09 4.78
C ASP A 64 10.40 -5.67 5.29
N PRO A 65 10.14 -5.38 6.59
CA PRO A 65 10.32 -4.05 7.14
C PRO A 65 11.79 -3.59 7.15
N GLU A 66 12.75 -4.50 7.03
CA GLU A 66 14.18 -4.15 6.94
C GLU A 66 14.56 -3.61 5.55
N LYS A 67 13.82 -4.00 4.51
CA LYS A 67 14.11 -3.61 3.11
C LYS A 67 13.30 -2.41 2.63
N SER A 68 12.23 -2.07 3.34
CA SER A 68 11.37 -0.94 3.03
C SER A 68 11.10 -0.14 4.31
N PRO A 69 11.55 1.13 4.40
CA PRO A 69 11.23 1.98 5.55
C PRO A 69 9.73 2.33 5.63
N PHE A 70 8.95 1.96 4.61
CA PHE A 70 7.53 2.23 4.52
C PHE A 70 6.71 1.08 5.12
N PRO A 71 5.58 1.38 5.78
CA PRO A 71 4.64 0.38 6.27
C PRO A 71 4.03 -0.42 5.10
N VAL A 72 3.36 -1.51 5.43
CA VAL A 72 2.57 -2.30 4.46
C VAL A 72 1.58 -1.35 3.76
N PRO A 73 1.64 -1.22 2.42
CA PRO A 73 0.79 -0.27 1.71
C PRO A 73 -0.66 -0.77 1.65
N PRO A 74 -1.64 0.15 1.60
CA PRO A 74 -3.03 -0.21 1.34
C PRO A 74 -3.21 -0.88 -0.02
N ARG A 75 -4.35 -1.55 -0.22
CA ARG A 75 -4.69 -2.30 -1.43
C ARG A 75 -4.68 -1.37 -2.64
N GLY A 76 -3.95 -1.78 -3.67
CA GLY A 76 -3.79 -1.00 -4.90
C GLY A 76 -2.89 0.25 -4.75
N LYS A 77 -2.34 0.51 -3.56
CA LYS A 77 -1.29 1.51 -3.34
C LYS A 77 0.05 0.81 -3.29
N HIS A 78 1.09 1.48 -3.79
CA HIS A 78 2.40 0.87 -3.93
C HIS A 78 3.51 1.86 -3.63
N VAL A 79 4.53 1.39 -2.93
CA VAL A 79 5.81 2.07 -2.81
C VAL A 79 6.84 1.29 -3.62
N PHE A 80 7.40 1.91 -4.65
CA PHE A 80 8.38 1.28 -5.54
C PHE A 80 9.83 1.52 -5.12
N GLY A 81 10.03 2.01 -3.89
CA GLY A 81 11.32 2.38 -3.33
C GLY A 81 11.73 3.82 -3.66
N CYS A 82 12.92 4.20 -3.21
CA CYS A 82 13.51 5.50 -3.51
C CYS A 82 14.22 5.45 -4.87
N VAL A 83 14.00 6.46 -5.70
CA VAL A 83 14.73 6.69 -6.96
C VAL A 83 15.59 7.93 -6.81
N LYS A 84 16.78 7.92 -7.43
CA LYS A 84 17.66 9.09 -7.47
C LYS A 84 17.39 9.89 -8.75
N VAL A 85 17.51 11.20 -8.64
CA VAL A 85 17.48 12.11 -9.79
C VAL A 85 18.87 12.10 -10.43
N GLY A 86 18.94 11.89 -11.74
CA GLY A 86 20.18 11.98 -12.50
C GLY A 86 20.72 13.41 -12.62
N ASP A 87 21.93 13.53 -13.14
CA ASP A 87 22.63 14.81 -13.41
C ASP A 87 21.81 15.79 -14.27
N LYS A 88 20.98 15.27 -15.18
CA LYS A 88 20.10 16.05 -16.06
C LYS A 88 18.66 16.15 -15.57
N GLY A 89 18.41 15.93 -14.27
CA GLY A 89 17.05 15.99 -13.71
C GLY A 89 16.18 14.77 -14.06
N GLN A 90 16.76 13.71 -14.63
CA GLN A 90 16.01 12.54 -15.08
C GLN A 90 15.64 11.64 -13.90
N ILE A 91 14.38 11.18 -13.87
CA ILE A 91 13.90 10.20 -12.91
C ILE A 91 13.63 8.89 -13.65
N ILE A 92 14.31 7.82 -13.26
CA ILE A 92 14.10 6.49 -13.86
C ILE A 92 12.97 5.79 -13.11
N LEU A 93 11.85 5.56 -13.80
CA LEU A 93 10.74 4.79 -13.24
C LEU A 93 11.13 3.31 -13.07
N PRO A 94 11.01 2.75 -11.86
CA PRO A 94 11.30 1.34 -11.61
C PRO A 94 10.50 0.42 -12.54
N ALA A 95 11.10 -0.69 -12.97
CA ALA A 95 10.44 -1.63 -13.88
C ALA A 95 9.09 -2.14 -13.34
N ARG A 96 9.01 -2.37 -12.02
CA ARG A 96 7.76 -2.77 -11.35
C ARG A 96 6.69 -1.67 -11.46
N ALA A 97 7.03 -0.41 -11.25
CA ALA A 97 6.09 0.72 -11.40
C ALA A 97 5.54 0.80 -12.83
N ARG A 98 6.43 0.68 -13.83
CA ARG A 98 6.03 0.66 -15.24
C ARG A 98 5.09 -0.50 -15.56
N LYS A 99 5.35 -1.70 -15.04
CA LYS A 99 4.49 -2.87 -15.24
C LYS A 99 3.12 -2.70 -14.58
N VAL A 100 3.08 -2.23 -13.34
CA VAL A 100 1.84 -2.05 -12.56
C VAL A 100 0.94 -0.98 -13.18
N PHE A 101 1.50 0.14 -13.62
CA PHE A 101 0.72 1.25 -14.20
C PHE A 101 0.66 1.24 -15.72
N GLY A 102 1.16 0.18 -16.38
CA GLY A 102 1.13 0.04 -17.83
C GLY A 102 1.85 1.16 -18.58
N ILE A 103 2.95 1.70 -18.03
CA ILE A 103 3.74 2.79 -18.62
C ILE A 103 4.77 2.20 -19.58
N ARG A 104 4.68 2.59 -20.85
CA ARG A 104 5.54 2.10 -21.94
C ARG A 104 6.36 3.24 -22.57
N PRO A 105 7.49 2.93 -23.23
CA PRO A 105 8.19 3.92 -24.05
C PRO A 105 7.23 4.50 -25.10
N GLY A 106 7.16 5.84 -25.17
CA GLY A 106 6.23 6.55 -26.06
C GLY A 106 4.94 7.01 -25.38
N ASP A 107 4.62 6.53 -24.17
CA ASP A 107 3.48 7.04 -23.41
C ASP A 107 3.71 8.50 -22.98
N SER A 108 2.68 9.34 -23.12
CA SER A 108 2.63 10.68 -22.55
C SER A 108 2.22 10.64 -21.08
N LEU A 109 3.00 11.31 -20.23
CA LEU A 109 2.71 11.47 -18.81
C LEU A 109 2.50 12.95 -18.49
N VAL A 110 1.50 13.23 -17.66
CA VAL A 110 1.26 14.55 -17.07
C VAL A 110 2.02 14.62 -15.75
N ILE A 111 2.77 15.70 -15.56
CA ILE A 111 3.43 16.04 -14.30
C ILE A 111 2.61 17.15 -13.64
N LEU A 112 2.14 16.89 -12.43
CA LEU A 112 1.43 17.84 -11.58
C LEU A 112 2.34 18.25 -10.42
N GLY A 113 2.09 19.42 -9.83
CA GLY A 113 2.83 19.91 -8.69
C GLY A 113 1.95 20.75 -7.77
N ASP A 114 2.16 20.57 -6.47
CA ASP A 114 1.63 21.40 -5.39
C ASP A 114 2.82 21.74 -4.49
N GLU A 115 3.01 23.03 -4.16
CA GLU A 115 4.19 23.47 -3.39
C GLU A 115 4.27 22.87 -1.98
N SER A 116 3.13 22.47 -1.42
CA SER A 116 3.03 21.86 -0.09
C SER A 116 3.06 20.33 -0.11
N GLN A 117 2.65 19.70 -1.22
CA GLN A 117 2.52 18.24 -1.32
C GLN A 117 3.56 17.57 -2.23
N GLY A 118 4.23 18.34 -3.09
CA GLY A 118 5.24 17.87 -4.03
C GLY A 118 4.67 17.60 -5.43
N ILE A 119 5.32 16.69 -6.16
CA ILE A 119 4.99 16.39 -7.56
C ILE A 119 4.24 15.06 -7.71
N GLY A 120 3.29 15.02 -8.64
CA GLY A 120 2.54 13.84 -9.04
C GLY A 120 2.79 13.51 -10.52
N ILE A 121 2.79 12.23 -10.87
CA ILE A 121 2.93 11.78 -12.26
C ILE A 121 1.80 10.81 -12.59
N LEU A 122 1.13 11.03 -13.72
CA LEU A 122 -0.03 10.27 -14.18
C LEU A 122 0.05 10.11 -15.70
N LYS A 123 -0.59 9.06 -16.23
CA LYS A 123 -0.80 8.95 -17.68
C LYS A 123 -1.74 10.05 -18.16
N GLU A 124 -1.46 10.64 -19.31
CA GLU A 124 -2.29 11.69 -19.92
C GLU A 124 -3.75 11.23 -20.10
N GLU A 125 -3.96 10.02 -20.63
CA GLU A 125 -5.29 9.43 -20.80
C GLU A 125 -6.07 9.33 -19.47
N ALA A 126 -5.39 8.90 -18.40
CA ALA A 126 -6.00 8.76 -17.08
C ALA A 126 -6.35 10.13 -16.48
N PHE A 127 -5.51 11.15 -16.72
CA PHE A 127 -5.75 12.52 -16.29
C PHE A 127 -6.96 13.13 -16.99
N LEU A 128 -7.04 13.00 -18.33
CA LEU A 128 -8.16 13.50 -19.11
C LEU A 128 -9.48 12.83 -18.69
N HIS A 129 -9.45 11.52 -18.43
CA HIS A 129 -10.61 10.82 -17.90
C HIS A 129 -11.03 11.34 -16.51
N MET A 130 -10.07 11.64 -15.64
CA MET A 130 -10.36 12.25 -14.33
C MET A 130 -10.99 13.64 -14.47
N LEU A 131 -10.45 14.49 -15.35
CA LEU A 131 -11.01 15.81 -15.62
C LEU A 131 -12.43 15.71 -16.18
N ALA A 132 -12.68 14.81 -17.13
CA ALA A 132 -14.02 14.60 -17.69
C ALA A 132 -15.04 14.21 -16.62
N LYS A 133 -14.65 13.36 -15.65
CA LYS A 133 -15.51 13.01 -14.51
C LYS A 133 -15.80 14.19 -13.58
N LEU A 134 -14.83 15.06 -13.35
CA LEU A 134 -15.00 16.24 -12.48
C LEU A 134 -15.88 17.32 -13.12
N HIS A 135 -15.91 17.40 -14.44
CA HIS A 135 -16.74 18.36 -15.18
C HIS A 135 -18.08 17.77 -15.65
N GLY A 136 -18.36 16.49 -15.32
CA GLY A 136 -19.47 15.70 -15.84
C GLY A 136 -20.57 15.35 -14.84
N ASP A 137 -20.84 16.23 -13.86
CA ASP A 137 -22.08 16.29 -13.07
C ASP A 137 -22.62 17.74 -13.10
N ALA A 138 -22.85 18.24 -14.32
CA ALA A 138 -23.68 19.41 -14.57
C ALA A 138 -24.62 19.05 -15.74
N ASP A 139 -25.88 18.82 -15.37
CA ASP A 139 -27.07 18.43 -16.16
C ASP A 139 -27.31 16.93 -16.45
#